data_AF-A0A1G1WUN7-F1
#
_entry.id   AF-A0A1G1WUN7-F1
#
_cell.length_a   1.000
_cell.length_b   1.000
_cell.length_c   1.000
_cell.angle_alpha   90.00
_cell.angle_beta   90.00
_cell.angle_gamma   90.00
#
_symmetry.space_group_name_H-M   'P 1'
#
loop_
_entity.id
_entity.type
_entity.pdbx_description
1 polymer ?
#
loop_
_entity_poly.entity_id
_entity_poly.type
_entity_poly.pdbx_seq_one_letter_code
_entity_poly.pdbx_strand_id
1 'polypeptide(L)'
;MKIGTIRGRHEMPVDRYLVDDREVSPGEDAYNAVFEAAKVHGQSLPVADTVELFYAGLTEATIGALDGYESVGINVVPMRFNVSSGGYESLSRRVNPWVVCQWSKAGEPHPTRLSDAHCKHCGAS
;
A
#
# COMPACT_ATOMS: atom_id res chain seq x y z
N MET A 1 -5.80 -13.05 3.29
CA MET A 1 -4.75 -13.38 4.29
C MET A 1 -4.21 -12.09 4.87
N LYS A 2 -3.90 -12.07 6.18
CA LYS A 2 -3.43 -10.91 6.94
C LYS A 2 -1.93 -11.00 7.20
N ILE A 3 -1.16 -9.99 6.80
CA ILE A 3 0.30 -10.04 6.92
C ILE A 3 0.85 -8.74 7.53
N GLY A 4 1.80 -8.84 8.46
CA GLY A 4 2.55 -7.71 9.01
C GLY A 4 3.91 -7.52 8.32
N THR A 5 4.48 -6.32 8.32
CA THR A 5 5.75 -6.04 7.62
C THR A 5 6.99 -6.57 8.34
N ILE A 6 7.15 -6.28 9.63
CA ILE A 6 8.29 -6.72 10.44
C ILE A 6 7.82 -7.09 11.83
N ARG A 7 8.30 -8.22 12.36
CA ARG A 7 8.11 -8.61 13.76
C ARG A 7 9.10 -7.87 14.65
N GLY A 8 8.64 -6.85 15.36
CA GLY A 8 9.48 -6.14 16.32
C GLY A 8 8.85 -4.81 16.73
N ARG A 9 8.88 -4.52 18.03
CA ARG A 9 8.33 -3.33 18.72
C ARG A 9 6.83 -3.38 19.06
N HIS A 10 5.96 -3.82 18.15
CA HIS A 10 4.53 -3.97 18.43
C HIS A 10 3.97 -5.21 17.74
N GLU A 11 3.47 -6.18 18.53
CA GLU A 11 2.78 -7.34 17.98
C GLU A 11 1.45 -6.88 17.34
N MET A 12 1.25 -7.25 16.08
CA MET A 12 0.03 -6.97 15.32
C MET A 12 -0.74 -8.29 15.17
N PRO A 13 -2.07 -8.30 15.25
CA PRO A 13 -2.88 -9.51 15.06
C PRO A 13 -2.99 -9.85 13.57
N VAL A 14 -1.94 -10.45 13.02
CA VAL A 14 -1.81 -10.88 11.63
C VAL A 14 -1.61 -12.39 11.55
N ASP A 15 -1.93 -13.00 10.41
CA ASP A 15 -1.74 -14.44 10.21
C ASP A 15 -0.24 -14.79 10.16
N ARG A 16 0.59 -13.89 9.60
CA ARG A 16 2.05 -14.03 9.56
C ARG A 16 2.78 -12.69 9.35
N TYR A 17 4.08 -12.65 9.56
CA TYR A 17 4.92 -11.51 9.16
C TYR A 17 5.61 -11.78 7.81
N LEU A 18 5.91 -10.71 7.07
CA LEU A 18 6.74 -10.74 5.85
C LEU A 18 8.18 -11.12 6.18
N VAL A 19 8.69 -10.57 7.29
CA VAL A 19 10.03 -10.83 7.80
C VAL A 19 9.93 -11.15 9.29
N ASP A 20 10.28 -12.39 9.65
CA ASP A 20 10.32 -12.88 11.02
C ASP A 20 11.65 -12.53 11.70
N ASP A 21 11.57 -12.06 12.96
CA ASP A 21 12.70 -11.87 13.89
C ASP A 21 13.90 -11.04 13.38
N ARG A 22 13.68 -10.15 12.40
CA ARG A 22 14.72 -9.26 11.88
C ARG A 22 14.67 -7.89 12.54
N GLU A 23 15.65 -7.63 13.39
CA GLU A 23 15.94 -6.28 13.89
C GLU A 23 16.66 -5.52 12.77
N VAL A 24 15.98 -4.57 12.12
CA VAL A 24 16.62 -3.74 11.09
C VAL A 24 17.61 -2.81 11.78
N SER A 25 18.90 -3.04 11.51
CA SER A 25 19.97 -2.22 12.08
C SER A 25 19.97 -0.82 11.44
N PRO A 26 20.37 0.25 12.16
CA PRO A 26 20.51 1.58 11.56
C PRO A 26 21.46 1.55 10.36
N GLY A 27 20.95 1.84 9.15
CA GLY A 27 21.71 1.79 7.89
C GLY A 27 21.48 0.54 7.03
N GLU A 28 20.77 -0.47 7.55
CA GLU A 28 20.24 -1.57 6.76
C GLU A 28 18.95 -1.13 6.06
N ASP A 29 18.84 -1.41 4.76
CA ASP A 29 17.71 -0.95 3.95
C ASP A 29 16.46 -1.82 4.22
N ALA A 30 15.63 -1.36 5.16
CA ALA A 30 14.35 -1.97 5.51
C ALA A 30 13.44 -2.15 4.30
N TYR A 31 13.55 -1.23 3.32
CA TYR A 31 12.78 -1.30 2.08
C TYR A 31 13.20 -2.55 1.29
N ASN A 32 14.49 -2.73 0.99
CA ASN A 32 14.95 -3.87 0.16
C ASN A 32 14.65 -5.22 0.81
N ALA A 33 14.84 -5.32 2.13
CA ALA A 33 14.56 -6.54 2.88
C ALA A 33 13.11 -6.99 2.73
N VAL A 34 12.17 -6.05 2.91
CA VAL A 34 10.75 -6.35 2.86
C VAL A 34 10.23 -6.42 1.42
N PHE A 35 10.83 -5.68 0.49
CA PHE A 35 10.56 -5.76 -0.94
C PHE A 35 10.81 -7.17 -1.48
N GLU A 36 12.00 -7.73 -1.27
CA GLU A 36 12.31 -9.07 -1.76
C GLU A 36 11.46 -10.14 -1.05
N ALA A 37 11.20 -9.99 0.25
CA ALA A 37 10.32 -10.89 0.99
C ALA A 37 8.88 -10.86 0.44
N ALA A 38 8.31 -9.67 0.20
CA ALA A 38 6.97 -9.51 -0.35
C ALA A 38 6.87 -10.03 -1.78
N LYS A 39 7.89 -9.80 -2.60
CA LYS A 39 7.97 -10.31 -3.98
C LYS A 39 8.00 -11.83 -4.00
N VAL A 40 8.90 -12.47 -3.24
CA VAL A 40 9.00 -13.94 -3.14
C VAL A 40 7.70 -14.53 -2.61
N HIS A 41 7.13 -13.92 -1.57
CA HIS A 41 5.85 -14.33 -1.04
C HIS A 41 4.73 -14.20 -2.08
N GLY A 42 4.64 -13.06 -2.79
CA GLY A 42 3.63 -12.81 -3.81
C GLY A 42 3.70 -13.78 -5.00
N GLN A 43 4.91 -14.22 -5.39
CA GLN A 43 5.09 -15.26 -6.41
C GLN A 43 4.52 -16.62 -6.01
N SER A 44 4.40 -16.89 -4.71
CA SER A 44 3.81 -18.13 -4.19
C SER A 44 2.28 -18.09 -4.08
N LEU A 45 1.67 -16.90 -4.24
CA LEU A 45 0.23 -16.71 -4.13
C LEU A 45 -0.46 -16.88 -5.50
N PRO A 46 -1.68 -17.41 -5.54
CA PRO A 46 -2.58 -17.27 -6.68
C PRO A 46 -2.81 -15.79 -7.01
N VAL A 47 -2.78 -15.42 -8.30
CA VAL A 47 -2.96 -14.03 -8.79
C VAL A 47 -4.33 -13.44 -8.39
N ALA A 48 -5.32 -14.27 -8.07
CA ALA A 48 -6.65 -13.84 -7.61
C ALA A 48 -6.70 -13.45 -6.13
N ASP A 49 -5.63 -13.69 -5.36
CA ASP A 49 -5.64 -13.44 -3.92
C ASP A 49 -5.38 -11.97 -3.59
N THR A 50 -6.16 -11.46 -2.65
CA THR A 50 -5.94 -10.15 -2.03
C THR A 50 -5.20 -10.34 -0.70
N VAL A 51 -4.11 -9.58 -0.54
CA VAL A 51 -3.33 -9.53 0.70
C VAL A 51 -3.74 -8.31 1.50
N GLU A 52 -4.13 -8.51 2.75
CA GLU A 52 -4.31 -7.42 3.70
C GLU A 52 -2.97 -7.16 4.41
N LEU A 53 -2.37 -6.00 4.15
CA LEU A 53 -1.04 -5.63 4.67
C LEU A 53 -1.18 -4.69 5.88
N PHE A 54 -0.90 -5.20 7.07
CA PHE A 54 -1.02 -4.48 8.33
C PHE A 54 0.28 -3.79 8.70
N TYR A 55 0.19 -2.53 9.13
CA TYR A 55 1.35 -1.75 9.52
C TYR A 55 1.04 -0.77 10.65
N ALA A 56 2.08 -0.40 11.40
CA ALA A 56 2.02 0.57 12.50
C ALA A 56 2.27 2.02 12.05
N GLY A 57 2.97 2.22 10.93
CA GLY A 57 3.15 3.51 10.26
C GLY A 57 3.66 3.34 8.83
N LEU A 58 3.63 4.42 8.03
CA LEU A 58 4.27 4.45 6.71
C LEU A 58 5.79 4.49 6.89
N THR A 59 6.41 3.32 6.93
CA THR A 59 7.85 3.12 7.05
C THR A 59 8.44 2.63 5.73
N GLU A 60 9.77 2.69 5.58
CA GLU A 60 10.49 2.11 4.43
C GLU A 60 10.12 0.65 4.19
N ALA A 61 9.98 -0.14 5.27
CA ALA A 61 9.48 -1.51 5.23
C ALA A 61 8.08 -1.63 4.64
N THR A 62 7.19 -0.69 4.97
CA THR A 62 5.81 -0.67 4.44
C THR A 62 5.78 -0.32 2.96
N ILE A 63 6.63 0.61 2.54
CA ILE A 63 6.80 0.98 1.12
C ILE A 63 7.37 -0.23 0.35
N GLY A 64 8.43 -0.86 0.86
CA GLY A 64 9.03 -2.03 0.25
C GLY A 64 8.05 -3.19 0.09
N ALA A 65 7.21 -3.45 1.10
CA ALA A 65 6.16 -4.45 1.01
C ALA A 65 5.16 -4.19 -0.13
N LEU A 66 4.69 -2.95 -0.26
CA LEU A 66 3.73 -2.56 -1.30
C LEU A 66 4.34 -2.73 -2.69
N ASP A 67 5.53 -2.18 -2.91
CA ASP A 67 6.23 -2.24 -4.20
C ASP A 67 6.59 -3.69 -4.57
N GLY A 68 6.95 -4.52 -3.57
CA GLY A 68 7.27 -5.93 -3.76
C GLY A 68 6.06 -6.74 -4.26
N TYR A 69 4.90 -6.57 -3.64
CA TYR A 69 3.65 -7.21 -4.09
C TYR A 69 3.15 -6.65 -5.43
N GLU A 70 3.21 -5.33 -5.63
CA GLU A 70 2.81 -4.69 -6.89
C GLU A 70 3.68 -5.19 -8.06
N SER A 71 4.98 -5.43 -7.84
CA SER A 71 5.90 -5.94 -8.86
C SER A 71 5.53 -7.33 -9.41
N VAL A 72 4.71 -8.09 -8.69
CA VAL A 72 4.24 -9.43 -9.07
C VAL A 72 2.73 -9.48 -9.31
N GLY A 73 2.07 -8.32 -9.40
CA GLY A 73 0.67 -8.20 -9.75
C GLY A 73 -0.31 -8.65 -8.67
N ILE A 74 0.13 -8.71 -7.40
CA ILE A 74 -0.75 -9.06 -6.27
C ILE A 74 -1.51 -7.82 -5.80
N ASN A 75 -2.82 -7.94 -5.65
CA ASN A 75 -3.65 -6.89 -5.08
C ASN A 75 -3.42 -6.81 -3.56
N VAL A 76 -3.00 -5.63 -3.07
CA VAL A 76 -2.76 -5.40 -1.65
C VAL A 76 -3.73 -4.36 -1.11
N VAL A 77 -4.36 -4.67 0.01
CA VAL A 77 -5.17 -3.75 0.79
C VAL A 77 -4.36 -3.31 2.00
N PRO A 78 -3.83 -2.08 2.03
CA PRO A 78 -3.12 -1.57 3.18
C PRO A 78 -4.08 -1.37 4.36
N MET A 79 -3.74 -1.90 5.53
CA MET A 79 -4.52 -1.86 6.75
C MET A 79 -3.77 -1.04 7.81
N ARG A 80 -4.41 0.01 8.31
CA ARG A 80 -3.85 0.88 9.35
C ARG A 80 -4.64 0.73 10.64
N PHE A 81 -3.94 0.72 11.78
CA PHE A 81 -4.60 0.81 13.08
C PHE A 81 -5.18 2.22 13.30
N ASN A 82 -6.49 2.29 13.54
CA ASN A 82 -7.20 3.50 13.91
C ASN A 82 -7.44 3.49 15.42
N VAL A 83 -6.78 4.42 16.12
CA VAL A 83 -6.86 4.54 17.58
C VAL A 83 -8.29 4.88 18.05
N SER A 84 -9.05 5.64 17.27
CA SER A 84 -10.40 6.07 17.61
C SER A 84 -11.42 4.93 17.54
N SER A 85 -11.28 4.02 16.58
CA SER A 85 -12.14 2.84 16.44
C SER A 85 -11.58 1.62 17.18
N GLY A 86 -10.34 1.69 17.67
CA GLY A 86 -9.66 0.58 18.35
C GLY A 86 -9.40 -0.62 17.43
N GLY A 87 -9.36 -0.41 16.12
CA GLY A 87 -9.35 -1.47 15.12
C GLY A 87 -8.52 -1.13 13.88
N TYR A 88 -8.35 -2.13 13.01
CA TYR A 88 -7.70 -1.92 11.71
C TYR A 88 -8.71 -1.55 10.66
N GLU A 89 -8.37 -0.53 9.89
CA GLU A 89 -9.20 -0.05 8.79
C GLU A 89 -8.41 -0.13 7.49
N SER A 90 -9.07 -0.58 6.43
CA SER A 90 -8.50 -0.52 5.09
C SER A 90 -8.27 0.94 4.75
N LEU A 91 -7.03 1.27 4.43
CA LEU A 91 -6.77 2.40 3.56
C LEU A 91 -7.19 1.98 2.17
N SER A 92 -8.49 2.10 1.92
CA SER A 92 -8.91 2.38 0.56
C SER A 92 -8.02 3.52 0.10
N ARG A 93 -7.19 3.31 -0.93
CA ARG A 93 -6.86 4.39 -1.84
C ARG A 93 -8.23 4.97 -2.15
N ARG A 94 -8.62 6.06 -1.48
CA ARG A 94 -9.42 7.06 -2.14
C ARG A 94 -8.49 7.52 -3.26
N VAL A 95 -8.40 6.72 -4.34
CA VAL A 95 -8.38 7.30 -5.67
C VAL A 95 -9.59 8.18 -5.58
N ASN A 96 -9.36 9.45 -5.30
CA ASN A 96 -10.43 10.41 -5.30
C ASN A 96 -11.00 10.23 -6.71
N PRO A 97 -12.23 9.71 -6.89
CA PRO A 97 -12.79 9.55 -8.25
C PRO A 97 -12.87 10.91 -8.97
N TRP A 98 -12.64 11.99 -8.22
CA TRP A 98 -12.84 13.39 -8.51
C TRP A 98 -11.65 14.10 -9.12
N VAL A 99 -10.80 13.42 -9.88
CA VAL A 99 -10.06 14.16 -10.92
C VAL A 99 -10.07 13.45 -12.27
N VAL A 100 -11.18 12.77 -12.59
CA VAL A 100 -11.58 12.61 -13.98
C VAL A 100 -12.32 13.91 -14.34
N CYS A 101 -11.75 14.76 -15.21
CA CYS A 101 -12.48 15.91 -15.76
C CYS A 101 -13.76 15.36 -16.41
N GLN A 102 -14.93 15.56 -15.80
CA GLN A 102 -16.22 15.06 -16.33
C GLN A 102 -16.57 15.66 -17.71
N TRP A 103 -15.79 16.65 -18.16
CA TRP A 103 -15.96 17.32 -19.45
C TRP A 103 -15.12 16.71 -20.58
N SER A 104 -14.23 15.73 -20.31
CA SER A 104 -13.58 15.00 -21.38
C SER A 104 -14.61 14.06 -22.03
N LYS A 105 -15.16 14.48 -23.17
CA LYS A 105 -15.89 13.58 -24.05
C LYS A 105 -14.96 12.40 -24.39
N ALA A 106 -15.34 11.22 -23.91
CA ALA A 106 -14.82 9.91 -24.32
C ALA A 106 -13.29 9.70 -24.19
N GLY A 107 -12.87 9.08 -23.09
CA GLY A 107 -11.95 7.94 -23.22
C GLY A 107 -10.52 8.05 -22.70
N GLU A 108 -10.01 9.21 -22.30
CA GLU A 108 -8.63 9.30 -21.77
C GLU A 108 -8.59 9.85 -20.34
N PRO A 109 -8.29 9.02 -19.33
CA PRO A 109 -8.11 9.47 -17.96
C PRO A 109 -6.75 10.17 -17.82
N HIS A 110 -6.75 11.47 -17.59
CA HIS A 110 -5.54 12.23 -17.25
C HIS A 110 -5.47 12.51 -15.75
N PRO A 111 -4.36 12.17 -15.06
CA PRO A 111 -4.19 12.49 -13.66
C PRO A 111 -3.99 14.00 -13.50
N THR A 112 -4.94 14.70 -12.89
CA THR A 112 -4.76 16.12 -12.52
C THR A 112 -4.42 16.21 -11.02
N ARG A 113 -3.32 16.90 -10.68
CA ARG A 113 -2.92 17.14 -9.29
C ARG A 113 -3.86 18.15 -8.62
N LEU A 114 -4.32 17.81 -7.42
CA LEU A 114 -5.26 18.56 -6.56
C LEU A 114 -4.78 19.94 -6.05
N SER A 115 -3.68 20.49 -6.54
CA SER A 115 -3.19 21.81 -6.09
C SER A 115 -3.87 22.97 -6.81
N ASP A 116 -4.45 22.73 -7.98
CA ASP A 116 -5.08 23.76 -8.79
C ASP A 116 -6.55 23.34 -9.00
N ALA A 117 -7.51 24.13 -8.53
CA ALA A 117 -8.95 23.94 -8.75
C ALA A 117 -9.36 24.12 -10.23
N HIS A 118 -8.44 23.90 -11.16
CA HIS A 118 -8.60 24.05 -12.59
C HIS A 118 -8.02 22.84 -13.29
N CYS A 119 -8.81 22.17 -14.12
CA CYS A 119 -8.25 21.16 -15.00
C CYS A 119 -7.37 21.84 -16.05
N LYS A 120 -6.06 21.58 -16.06
CA LYS A 120 -5.12 22.14 -17.04
C LYS A 120 -5.42 21.75 -18.50
N HIS A 121 -6.29 20.76 -18.71
CA HIS A 121 -6.64 20.27 -20.05
C HIS A 121 -7.94 20.87 -20.58
N CYS A 122 -8.98 20.95 -19.75
CA CYS A 122 -10.31 21.45 -20.15
C CYS A 122 -10.60 22.88 -19.66
N GLY A 123 -9.76 23.46 -18.80
CA GLY A 123 -9.94 24.80 -18.21
C GLY A 123 -11.13 24.92 -17.26
N ALA A 124 -11.86 23.82 -17.02
CA ALA A 124 -13.02 23.78 -16.16
C ALA A 124 -12.64 24.10 -14.71
N SER A 125 -13.46 24.95 -14.08
CA SER A 125 -13.40 25.39 -12.67
C SER A 125 -14.51 24.71 -11.89
#